data_AF-A0A432SNF8-F1
#
_entry.id   AF-A0A432SNF8-F1
#
_cell.length_a   1.000
_cell.length_b   1.000
_cell.length_c   1.000
_cell.angle_alpha   90.00
_cell.angle_beta   90.00
_cell.angle_gamma   90.00
#
_symmetry.space_group_name_H-M   'P 1'
#
loop_
_entity.id
_entity.type
_entity.pdbx_description
1 polymer ?
#
loop_
_entity_poly.entity_id
_entity_poly.type
_entity_poly.pdbx_seq_one_letter_code
_entity_poly.pdbx_strand_id
1 'polypeptide(L)'
;MNLQETLNIFIKDLEERRFYDAHEDMEAYWHTIRKTDHPLKNLCKGFINGATAFELIRLERYDAAGRVWKTYEKYLLLLDEDIEAYPLFMKAYNILYSLYQKHQDILK
;
A
#
# COMPACT_ATOMS: atom_id res chain seq x y z
N MET A 1 -4.99 -13.91 -9.69
CA MET A 1 -3.71 -13.92 -8.95
C MET A 1 -4.00 -14.21 -7.50
N ASN A 2 -3.11 -14.95 -6.84
CA ASN A 2 -3.15 -15.10 -5.38
C ASN A 2 -2.44 -13.91 -4.70
N LEU A 3 -2.49 -13.84 -3.37
CA LEU A 3 -1.90 -12.73 -2.60
C LEU A 3 -0.39 -12.57 -2.85
N GLN A 4 0.37 -13.67 -2.89
CA GLN A 4 1.82 -13.61 -3.06
C GLN A 4 2.20 -13.08 -4.45
N GLU A 5 1.52 -13.53 -5.50
CA GLU A 5 1.71 -13.02 -6.87
C GLU A 5 1.40 -11.52 -6.92
N THR A 6 0.26 -11.11 -6.38
CA THR A 6 -0.13 -9.70 -6.32
C THR A 6 0.89 -8.86 -5.55
N LEU A 7 1.38 -9.32 -4.40
CA LEU A 7 2.39 -8.58 -3.63
C LEU A 7 3.73 -8.46 -4.35
N ASN A 8 4.17 -9.49 -5.07
CA ASN A 8 5.40 -9.40 -5.85
C ASN A 8 5.30 -8.37 -6.97
N ILE A 9 4.16 -8.32 -7.68
CA ILE A 9 3.89 -7.31 -8.70
C ILE A 9 3.84 -5.91 -8.05
N PHE A 10 3.05 -5.76 -6.99
CA PHE A 10 2.94 -4.52 -6.21
C PHE A 10 4.32 -3.98 -5.80
N ILE A 11 5.17 -4.82 -5.24
CA ILE A 11 6.54 -4.46 -4.82
C ILE A 11 7.37 -4.00 -6.01
N LYS A 12 7.31 -4.73 -7.13
CA LYS A 12 8.03 -4.35 -8.35
C LYS A 12 7.57 -2.98 -8.85
N ASP A 13 6.27 -2.71 -8.86
CA ASP A 13 5.73 -1.42 -9.28
C ASP A 13 6.11 -0.29 -8.32
N LEU A 14 6.15 -0.54 -7.00
CA LEU A 14 6.67 0.44 -6.04
C LEU A 14 8.16 0.75 -6.30
N GLU A 15 8.98 -0.26 -6.55
CA GLU A 15 10.42 -0.10 -6.86
C GLU A 15 10.62 0.71 -8.15
N GLU A 16 9.76 0.48 -9.16
CA GLU A 16 9.75 1.18 -10.45
C GLU A 16 8.99 2.52 -10.42
N ARG A 17 8.45 2.92 -9.24
CA ARG A 17 7.63 4.13 -9.03
C ARG A 17 6.37 4.21 -9.88
N ARG A 18 5.83 3.07 -10.30
CA ARG A 18 4.54 2.93 -10.98
C ARG A 18 3.41 2.83 -9.96
N PHE A 19 3.17 3.92 -9.24
CA PHE A 19 2.24 3.91 -8.10
C PHE A 19 0.77 3.69 -8.49
N TYR A 20 0.36 4.16 -9.67
CA TYR A 20 -0.95 3.85 -10.22
C TYR A 20 -1.12 2.35 -10.51
N ASP A 21 -0.14 1.72 -11.16
CA ASP A 21 -0.20 0.28 -11.48
C ASP A 21 -0.17 -0.56 -10.20
N ALA A 22 0.68 -0.20 -9.23
CA ALA A 22 0.68 -0.80 -7.90
C ALA A 22 -0.71 -0.72 -7.23
N HIS A 23 -1.38 0.43 -7.32
CA HIS A 23 -2.75 0.57 -6.83
C HIS A 23 -3.71 -0.41 -7.52
N GLU A 24 -3.73 -0.43 -8.85
CA GLU A 24 -4.67 -1.25 -9.63
C GLU A 24 -4.50 -2.75 -9.34
N ASP A 25 -3.26 -3.25 -9.32
CA ASP A 25 -2.97 -4.67 -9.12
C ASP A 25 -3.36 -5.15 -7.71
N MET A 26 -3.08 -4.32 -6.70
CA MET A 26 -3.46 -4.62 -5.32
C MET A 26 -4.97 -4.47 -5.11
N GLU A 27 -5.61 -3.49 -5.75
CA GLU A 27 -7.07 -3.29 -5.69
C GLU A 27 -7.83 -4.46 -6.33
N ALA A 28 -7.33 -4.99 -7.45
CA ALA A 28 -7.91 -6.15 -8.11
C ALA A 28 -7.98 -7.37 -7.18
N TYR A 29 -6.91 -7.67 -6.45
CA TYR A 29 -6.92 -8.71 -5.42
C TYR A 29 -7.86 -8.33 -4.26
N TRP A 30 -7.75 -7.11 -3.73
CA TRP A 30 -8.56 -6.65 -2.61
C TRP A 30 -10.07 -6.74 -2.90
N HIS A 31 -10.50 -6.46 -4.12
CA HIS A 31 -11.90 -6.61 -4.55
C HIS A 31 -12.46 -8.01 -4.35
N THR A 32 -11.62 -9.05 -4.43
CA THR A 32 -12.03 -10.45 -4.20
C THR A 32 -12.31 -10.75 -2.72
N ILE A 33 -11.67 -10.01 -1.80
CA ILE A 33 -11.75 -10.26 -0.35
C ILE A 33 -12.48 -9.16 0.44
N ARG A 34 -12.70 -7.97 -0.13
CA ARG A 34 -13.19 -6.80 0.63
C ARG A 34 -14.57 -6.94 1.26
N LYS A 35 -15.41 -7.85 0.72
CA LYS A 35 -16.77 -8.12 1.20
C LYS A 35 -16.87 -9.39 2.06
N THR A 36 -15.74 -10.00 2.41
CA THR A 36 -15.70 -11.22 3.24
C THR A 36 -15.10 -10.91 4.62
N ASP A 37 -15.00 -11.91 5.48
CA ASP A 37 -14.32 -11.82 6.77
C ASP A 37 -12.81 -12.09 6.69
N HIS A 38 -12.22 -11.94 5.48
CA HIS A 38 -10.80 -12.15 5.28
C HIS A 38 -9.97 -11.22 6.19
N PRO A 39 -9.04 -11.75 7.01
CA PRO A 39 -8.32 -10.95 8.01
C PRO A 39 -7.48 -9.84 7.38
N LEU A 40 -6.93 -10.08 6.18
CA LEU A 40 -6.04 -9.14 5.49
C LEU A 40 -6.75 -8.05 4.68
N LYS A 41 -8.09 -8.02 4.62
CA LYS A 41 -8.80 -7.04 3.76
C LYS A 41 -8.47 -5.59 4.10
N ASN A 42 -8.27 -5.29 5.38
CA ASN A 42 -7.96 -3.95 5.85
C ASN A 42 -6.48 -3.60 5.64
N LEU A 43 -5.57 -4.57 5.86
CA LEU A 43 -4.15 -4.38 5.59
C LEU A 43 -3.90 -4.12 4.10
N CYS A 44 -4.53 -4.91 3.21
CA CYS A 44 -4.45 -4.71 1.76
C CYS A 44 -4.94 -3.31 1.37
N LYS A 45 -6.07 -2.86 1.93
CA LYS A 45 -6.58 -1.49 1.75
C LYS A 45 -5.57 -0.43 2.20
N GLY A 46 -4.86 -0.69 3.30
CA GLY A 46 -3.75 0.15 3.74
C GLY A 46 -2.71 0.32 2.64
N PHE A 47 -2.15 -0.77 2.12
CA PHE A 47 -1.12 -0.73 1.08
C PHE A 47 -1.59 -0.08 -0.22
N ILE A 48 -2.85 -0.28 -0.61
CA ILE A 48 -3.49 0.44 -1.73
C ILE A 48 -3.39 1.96 -1.48
N ASN A 49 -3.80 2.43 -0.29
CA ASN A 49 -3.71 3.85 0.06
C ASN A 49 -2.26 4.37 0.12
N GLY A 50 -1.31 3.53 0.53
CA GLY A 50 0.11 3.87 0.51
C GLY A 50 0.62 4.15 -0.91
N ALA A 51 0.27 3.31 -1.89
CA ALA A 51 0.56 3.55 -3.29
C ALA A 51 -0.17 4.81 -3.81
N THR A 52 -1.46 4.95 -3.52
CA THR A 52 -2.26 6.14 -3.90
C THR A 52 -1.65 7.44 -3.37
N ALA A 53 -1.08 7.45 -2.16
CA ALA A 53 -0.45 8.64 -1.60
C ALA A 53 0.68 9.16 -2.50
N PHE A 54 1.55 8.27 -2.96
CA PHE A 54 2.68 8.65 -3.82
C PHE A 54 2.26 8.97 -5.25
N GLU A 55 1.21 8.34 -5.77
CA GLU A 55 0.60 8.77 -7.03
C GLU A 55 0.03 10.19 -6.93
N LEU A 56 -0.65 10.52 -5.83
CA LEU A 56 -1.17 11.86 -5.58
C LEU A 56 -0.06 12.90 -5.41
N ILE A 57 1.07 12.55 -4.80
CA ILE A 57 2.26 13.40 -4.76
C ILE A 57 2.77 13.68 -6.18
N ARG A 58 2.85 12.66 -7.03
CA ARG A 58 3.26 12.80 -8.45
C ARG A 58 2.33 13.74 -9.23
N LEU A 59 1.05 13.78 -8.85
CA LEU A 59 0.02 14.65 -9.43
C LEU A 59 -0.10 16.01 -8.71
N GLU A 60 0.82 16.33 -7.78
CA GLU A 60 0.84 17.58 -6.99
C GLU A 60 -0.42 17.80 -6.13
N ARG A 61 -1.11 16.71 -5.75
CA ARG A 61 -2.32 16.72 -4.92
C ARG A 61 -2.01 16.42 -3.46
N TYR A 62 -1.18 17.27 -2.86
CA TYR A 62 -0.57 17.06 -1.53
C TYR A 62 -1.57 16.83 -0.39
N ASP A 63 -2.62 17.66 -0.29
CA ASP A 63 -3.63 17.49 0.77
C ASP A 63 -4.35 16.14 0.68
N ALA A 64 -4.61 15.68 -0.54
CA ALA A 64 -5.24 14.38 -0.77
C ALA A 64 -4.27 13.25 -0.42
N ALA A 65 -2.99 13.39 -0.78
CA ALA A 65 -1.93 12.44 -0.45
C ALA A 65 -1.82 12.21 1.06
N GLY A 66 -1.78 13.30 1.85
CA GLY A 66 -1.72 13.21 3.31
C GLY A 66 -2.94 12.49 3.92
N ARG A 67 -4.15 12.70 3.38
CA ARG A 67 -5.36 12.01 3.87
C ARG A 67 -5.33 10.50 3.63
N VAL A 68 -4.90 10.06 2.45
CA VAL A 68 -4.81 8.61 2.15
C VAL A 68 -3.63 7.98 2.89
N TRP A 69 -2.52 8.71 3.10
CA TRP A 69 -1.40 8.24 3.92
C TRP A 69 -1.83 7.95 5.36
N LYS A 70 -2.64 8.82 5.98
CA LYS A 70 -3.21 8.57 7.31
C LYS A 70 -4.07 7.30 7.37
N THR A 71 -4.71 6.95 6.26
CA THR A 71 -5.45 5.68 6.14
C THR A 71 -4.50 4.49 6.02
N TYR A 72 -3.40 4.61 5.29
CA TYR A 72 -2.32 3.61 5.27
C TYR A 72 -1.78 3.34 6.67
N GLU A 73 -1.38 4.38 7.40
CA GLU A 73 -0.84 4.26 8.76
C GLU A 73 -1.82 3.61 9.73
N LYS A 74 -3.11 3.99 9.67
CA LYS A 74 -4.18 3.37 10.47
C LYS A 74 -4.22 1.85 10.29
N TYR A 75 -4.08 1.37 9.05
CA TYR A 75 -4.16 -0.06 8.76
C TYR A 75 -2.81 -0.78 8.88
N LEU A 76 -1.70 -0.06 8.87
CA LEU A 76 -0.37 -0.62 9.10
C LEU A 76 -0.23 -1.24 10.50
N LEU A 77 -1.05 -0.81 11.46
CA LEU A 77 -1.17 -1.45 12.79
C LEU A 77 -1.58 -2.93 12.73
N LEU A 78 -2.06 -3.41 11.58
CA LEU A 78 -2.42 -4.81 11.34
C LEU A 78 -1.26 -5.63 10.73
N LEU A 79 -0.11 -5.00 10.47
CA LEU A 79 1.09 -5.68 9.99
C LEU A 79 1.77 -6.38 11.16
N ASP A 80 1.45 -7.66 11.30
CA ASP A 80 1.93 -8.54 12.37
C ASP A 80 2.71 -9.72 11.78
N GLU A 81 3.67 -10.29 12.51
CA GLU A 81 4.54 -11.36 12.00
C GLU A 81 3.81 -12.69 11.70
N ASP A 82 2.65 -12.90 12.31
CA ASP A 82 1.85 -14.12 12.15
C ASP A 82 0.93 -14.10 10.91
N ILE A 83 0.94 -13.02 10.12
CA ILE A 83 0.06 -12.91 8.95
C ILE A 83 0.61 -13.67 7.73
N GLU A 84 -0.32 -14.12 6.86
CA GLU A 84 0.04 -14.65 5.55
C GLU A 84 0.87 -13.61 4.75
N ALA A 85 1.94 -14.09 4.13
CA ALA A 85 2.84 -13.29 3.29
C ALA A 85 3.50 -12.10 4.02
N TYR A 86 3.65 -12.17 5.35
CA TYR A 86 4.34 -11.15 6.16
C TYR A 86 5.66 -10.65 5.55
N PRO A 87 6.60 -11.49 5.07
CA PRO A 87 7.86 -10.98 4.51
C PRO A 87 7.66 -10.06 3.30
N LEU A 88 6.64 -10.31 2.48
CA LEU A 88 6.33 -9.49 1.31
C LEU A 88 5.68 -8.16 1.73
N PHE A 89 4.74 -8.18 2.67
CA PHE A 89 4.18 -6.96 3.24
C PHE A 89 5.27 -6.10 3.89
N MET A 90 6.20 -6.70 4.63
CA MET A 90 7.35 -6.00 5.19
C MET A 90 8.26 -5.38 4.14
N LYS A 91 8.50 -6.08 3.02
CA LYS A 91 9.26 -5.52 1.90
C LYS A 91 8.55 -4.30 1.31
N ALA A 92 7.24 -4.40 1.06
CA ALA A 92 6.43 -3.28 0.58
C ALA A 92 6.43 -2.09 1.57
N TYR A 93 6.31 -2.38 2.87
CA TYR A 93 6.37 -1.38 3.93
C TYR A 93 7.71 -0.63 3.89
N ASN A 94 8.84 -1.34 3.82
CA ASN A 94 10.16 -0.73 3.80
C ASN A 94 10.34 0.22 2.60
N ILE A 95 9.79 -0.14 1.43
CA ILE A 95 9.82 0.73 0.25
C ILE A 95 8.98 1.99 0.48
N LEU A 96 7.71 1.85 0.89
CA LEU A 96 6.83 2.97 1.16
C LEU A 96 7.38 3.88 2.27
N TYR A 97 7.97 3.31 3.31
CA TYR A 97 8.62 4.06 4.39
C TYR A 97 9.83 4.85 3.87
N SER A 98 10.66 4.26 3.01
CA SER A 98 11.79 4.97 2.39
C SER A 98 11.33 6.15 1.51
N LEU A 99 10.17 6.03 0.87
CA LEU A 99 9.55 7.10 0.10
C LEU A 99 8.96 8.17 1.01
N TYR A 100 8.34 7.77 2.12
CA TYR A 100 7.79 8.68 3.14
C TYR A 100 8.88 9.57 3.72
N GLN A 101 10.05 9.02 4.06
CA GLN A 101 11.18 9.80 4.58
C GLN A 101 11.59 10.97 3.65
N LYS A 102 11.39 10.81 2.33
CA LYS A 102 11.69 11.82 1.31
C LYS A 102 10.58 12.87 1.13
N HIS A 103 9.37 12.60 1.62
CA HIS A 103 8.18 13.43 1.43
C HIS A 103 7.46 13.72 2.77
N GLN A 104 8.19 13.61 3.88
CA GLN A 104 7.64 13.76 5.22
C GLN A 104 7.01 15.14 5.46
N ASP A 105 7.46 16.16 4.76
CA ASP A 105 6.89 17.51 4.79
C ASP A 105 5.50 17.59 4.16
N ILE A 106 5.21 16.69 3.20
CA ILE A 106 3.92 16.60 2.50
C ILE A 106 2.94 15.69 3.24
N LEU A 107 3.43 14.58 3.82
CA LEU A 107 2.58 13.49 4.34
C LEU A 107 2.23 13.59 5.84
N LYS A 108 2.62 14.68 6.54
CA LYS A 108 2.32 14.92 7.95
C LYS A 108 0.82 15.10 8.29
#